data_AF-A0A661H4J5-F1
#
_entry.id   AF-A0A661H4J5-F1
#
_cell.length_a   1.000
_cell.length_b   1.000
_cell.length_c   1.000
_cell.angle_alpha   90.00
_cell.angle_beta   90.00
_cell.angle_gamma   90.00
#
_symmetry.space_group_name_H-M   'P 1'
#
loop_
_entity.id
_entity.type
_entity.pdbx_description
1 polymer ?
#
loop_
_entity_poly.entity_id
_entity_poly.type
_entity_poly.pdbx_seq_one_letter_code
_entity_poly.pdbx_strand_id
1 'polypeptide(L)'
;MKKVYVYDSETKKVVEKSTLQHNHSAAVHTFNAFTSPIDGTRIRDSAQLRSHNRKHGVTDQRDYGPDWFARESKSRDDRLTGATKADKQDRLNALNRAYEQQRG
;
A
#
# COMPACT_ATOMS: atom_id res chain seq x y z
N MET A 1 12.66 -11.67 22.01
CA MET A 1 11.89 -10.85 21.04
C MET A 1 11.42 -9.58 21.74
N LYS A 2 11.63 -8.39 21.15
CA LYS A 2 11.15 -7.13 21.74
C LYS A 2 9.64 -7.00 21.49
N LYS A 3 8.86 -6.79 22.54
CA LYS A 3 7.42 -6.54 22.45
C LYS A 3 7.19 -5.10 21.98
N VAL A 4 6.35 -4.93 20.96
CA VAL A 4 5.99 -3.63 20.38
C VAL A 4 4.55 -3.32 20.76
N TYR A 5 4.32 -2.16 21.36
CA TYR A 5 3.00 -1.72 21.81
C TYR A 5 2.47 -0.62 20.91
N VAL A 6 1.16 -0.60 20.67
CA VAL A 6 0.46 0.40 19.85
C VAL A 6 -0.75 0.91 20.63
N TYR A 7 -1.03 2.20 20.51
CA TYR A 7 -2.22 2.81 21.10
C TYR A 7 -3.45 2.47 20.24
N ASP A 8 -4.43 1.79 20.82
CA ASP A 8 -5.71 1.50 20.18
C ASP A 8 -6.71 2.62 20.47
N SER A 9 -7.21 3.25 19.41
CA SER A 9 -8.15 4.37 19.50
C SER A 9 -9.55 3.96 19.95
N GLU A 10 -9.96 2.70 19.77
CA GLU A 10 -11.28 2.21 20.17
C GLU A 10 -11.33 1.94 21.67
N THR A 11 -10.32 1.22 22.18
CA THR A 11 -10.25 0.84 23.60
C THR A 11 -9.54 1.87 24.48
N LYS A 12 -8.94 2.91 23.88
CA LYS A 12 -8.13 3.96 24.55
C LYS A 12 -7.03 3.39 25.44
N LYS A 13 -6.51 2.22 25.10
CA LYS A 13 -5.49 1.49 25.86
C LYS A 13 -4.30 1.16 24.97
N VAL A 14 -3.13 1.06 25.60
CA VAL A 14 -1.91 0.61 24.94
C VAL A 14 -1.94 -0.92 24.93
N VAL A 15 -2.08 -1.49 23.74
CA VAL A 15 -2.18 -2.95 23.53
C VAL A 15 -0.97 -3.45 22.76
N GLU A 16 -0.62 -4.72 22.97
CA GLU A 16 0.50 -5.35 22.26
C GLU A 16 0.14 -5.47 20.77
N LYS A 17 1.05 -5.08 19.87
CA LYS A 17 0.78 -5.03 18.43
C LYS A 17 0.34 -6.38 17.86
N SER A 18 0.73 -7.49 18.48
CA SER A 18 0.36 -8.86 18.09
C SER A 18 -1.12 -9.17 18.29
N THR A 19 -1.83 -8.46 19.18
CA THR A 19 -3.26 -8.67 19.45
C THR A 19 -4.18 -7.95 18.46
N LEU A 20 -3.67 -6.98 17.71
CA LEU A 20 -4.43 -6.32 16.64
C LEU A 20 -4.36 -7.18 15.38
N GLN A 21 -5.32 -8.10 15.22
CA GLN A 21 -5.52 -8.81 13.96
C GLN A 21 -5.93 -7.79 12.88
N HIS A 22 -5.00 -7.44 12.00
CA HIS A 22 -5.37 -6.78 10.75
C HIS A 22 -6.16 -7.79 9.92
N ASN A 23 -7.48 -7.63 9.87
CA ASN A 23 -8.33 -8.26 8.87
C ASN A 23 -7.96 -7.69 7.50
N HIS A 24 -6.89 -8.20 6.90
CA HIS A 24 -6.57 -7.98 5.49
C HIS A 24 -7.54 -8.80 4.66
N SER A 25 -8.80 -8.36 4.58
CA SER A 25 -9.71 -8.84 3.56
C SER A 25 -9.04 -8.55 2.21
N ALA A 26 -8.67 -9.60 1.48
CA ALA A 26 -8.11 -9.44 0.15
C ALA A 26 -9.12 -8.62 -0.67
N ALA A 27 -8.72 -7.43 -1.10
CA ALA A 27 -9.56 -6.60 -1.96
C ALA A 27 -9.80 -7.38 -3.26
N VAL A 28 -11.00 -7.94 -3.41
CA VAL A 28 -11.41 -8.60 -4.65
C VAL A 28 -11.62 -7.49 -5.67
N HIS A 29 -10.60 -7.24 -6.49
CA HIS A 29 -10.71 -6.29 -7.59
C HIS A 29 -11.72 -6.85 -8.61
N THR A 30 -12.91 -6.26 -8.66
CA THR A 30 -13.92 -6.58 -9.69
C THR A 30 -13.43 -6.08 -11.04
N PHE A 31 -13.17 -7.00 -11.97
CA PHE A 31 -12.73 -6.70 -13.32
C PHE A 31 -13.90 -6.82 -14.29
N ASN A 32 -14.22 -5.73 -15.01
CA ASN A 32 -15.24 -5.77 -16.05
C ASN A 32 -14.61 -6.29 -17.34
N ALA A 33 -15.19 -7.36 -17.89
CA ALA A 33 -14.72 -7.91 -19.15
C ALA A 33 -14.96 -6.92 -20.31
N PHE A 34 -13.96 -6.74 -21.17
CA PHE A 34 -14.04 -5.87 -22.35
C PHE A 34 -13.32 -6.50 -23.54
N THR A 35 -13.58 -5.98 -24.74
CA THR A 35 -12.92 -6.42 -25.98
C THR A 35 -11.80 -5.46 -26.34
N SER A 36 -10.59 -5.98 -26.55
CA SER A 36 -9.46 -5.15 -26.96
C SER A 36 -9.68 -4.58 -28.37
N PRO A 37 -9.45 -3.27 -28.58
CA PRO A 37 -9.54 -2.66 -29.91
C PRO A 37 -8.36 -3.03 -30.82
N ILE A 38 -7.29 -3.61 -30.27
CA ILE A 38 -6.07 -3.95 -31.02
C ILE A 38 -6.27 -5.23 -31.84
N ASP A 39 -6.83 -6.27 -31.21
CA ASP A 39 -6.94 -7.61 -31.81
C ASP A 39 -8.32 -8.28 -31.64
N GLY A 40 -9.29 -7.58 -31.03
CA GLY A 40 -10.63 -8.14 -30.79
C GLY A 40 -10.70 -9.18 -29.68
N THR A 41 -9.63 -9.41 -28.92
CA THR A 41 -9.63 -10.39 -27.83
C THR A 41 -10.50 -9.90 -26.67
N ARG A 42 -11.40 -10.76 -26.18
CA ARG A 42 -12.21 -10.47 -24.98
C ARG A 42 -11.40 -10.75 -23.72
N ILE A 43 -10.98 -9.70 -23.04
CA ILE A 43 -10.24 -9.72 -21.78
C ILE A 43 -11.24 -9.81 -20.63
N ARG A 44 -11.14 -10.85 -19.80
CA ARG A 44 -12.08 -11.12 -18.70
C ARG A 44 -11.48 -10.94 -17.31
N ASP A 45 -10.16 -10.90 -17.22
CA ASP A 45 -9.43 -10.79 -15.96
C ASP A 45 -8.11 -10.03 -16.13
N SER A 46 -7.51 -9.68 -14.99
CA SER A 46 -6.26 -8.93 -14.92
C SER A 46 -5.03 -9.74 -15.36
N ALA A 47 -5.09 -11.07 -15.39
CA ALA A 47 -4.01 -11.91 -15.89
C ALA A 47 -3.98 -11.91 -17.42
N GLN A 48 -5.15 -12.03 -18.05
CA GLN A 48 -5.36 -11.90 -19.49
C GLN A 48 -4.95 -10.51 -19.96
N LEU A 49 -5.31 -9.45 -19.23
CA LEU A 49 -4.87 -8.09 -19.54
C LEU A 49 -3.34 -7.97 -19.56
N ARG A 50 -2.66 -8.53 -18.55
CA ARG A 50 -1.19 -8.50 -18.49
C ARG A 50 -0.55 -9.26 -19.65
N SER A 51 -1.09 -10.42 -20.01
CA SER A 51 -0.60 -11.19 -21.15
C SER A 51 -0.83 -10.47 -22.48
N HIS A 52 -2.01 -9.86 -22.66
CA HIS A 52 -2.35 -9.08 -23.84
C HIS A 52 -1.43 -7.87 -23.98
N ASN A 53 -1.23 -7.10 -22.91
CA ASN A 53 -0.34 -5.94 -22.91
C ASN A 53 1.11 -6.32 -23.23
N ARG A 54 1.59 -7.47 -22.73
CA ARG A 54 2.93 -7.98 -23.05
C ARG A 54 3.06 -8.38 -24.52
N LYS A 55 2.03 -9.01 -25.09
CA LYS A 55 2.02 -9.44 -26.49
C LYS A 55 2.05 -8.26 -27.45
N HIS A 56 1.31 -7.20 -27.15
CA HIS A 56 1.14 -6.03 -28.01
C HIS A 56 2.02 -4.84 -27.64
N GLY A 57 2.90 -4.98 -26.64
CA GLY A 57 3.79 -3.90 -26.20
C GLY A 57 3.06 -2.70 -25.59
N VAL A 58 1.85 -2.87 -25.06
CA VAL A 58 1.06 -1.78 -24.45
C VAL A 58 1.72 -1.23 -23.18
N THR A 59 2.51 -2.07 -22.50
CA THR A 59 3.33 -1.68 -21.35
C THR A 59 4.69 -2.34 -21.50
N ASP A 60 5.70 -1.61 -21.99
CA ASP A 60 7.08 -2.09 -22.03
C ASP A 60 7.80 -1.71 -20.74
N GLN A 61 8.64 -2.60 -20.22
CA GLN A 61 9.49 -2.28 -19.08
C GLN A 61 10.50 -1.18 -19.41
N ARG A 62 10.84 -1.02 -20.69
CA ARG A 62 11.74 0.02 -21.23
C ARG A 62 11.15 1.43 -21.15
N ASP A 63 9.82 1.55 -21.06
CA ASP A 63 9.15 2.85 -20.90
C ASP A 63 9.35 3.42 -19.50
N TYR A 64 9.69 2.57 -18.54
CA TYR A 64 10.06 3.00 -17.20
C TYR A 64 11.54 3.37 -17.17
N GLY A 65 11.85 4.60 -16.74
CA GLY A 65 13.23 5.05 -16.56
C GLY A 65 14.02 4.14 -15.60
N PRO A 66 15.37 4.18 -15.65
CA PRO A 66 16.25 3.24 -14.96
C PRO A 66 15.98 3.13 -13.45
N ASP A 67 15.55 4.23 -12.83
CA ASP A 67 15.31 4.30 -11.38
C ASP A 67 13.88 3.94 -10.97
N TRP A 68 12.96 3.71 -11.91
CA TRP A 68 11.53 3.55 -11.59
C TRP A 68 11.29 2.37 -10.64
N PHE A 69 11.87 1.21 -10.94
CA PHE A 69 11.73 0.01 -10.11
C PHE A 69 12.35 0.18 -8.72
N ALA A 70 13.50 0.86 -8.63
CA ALA A 70 14.15 1.13 -7.36
C ALA A 70 13.32 2.08 -6.49
N ARG A 71 12.76 3.14 -7.06
CA ARG A 71 11.84 4.06 -6.37
C ARG A 71 10.56 3.36 -5.92
N GLU A 72 9.99 2.51 -6.77
CA GLU A 72 8.76 1.78 -6.44
C GLU A 72 8.99 0.72 -5.36
N SER A 73 10.15 0.05 -5.36
CA SER A 73 10.55 -0.85 -4.27
C SER A 73 10.67 -0.08 -2.95
N LYS A 74 11.39 1.05 -2.97
CA LYS A 74 11.54 1.90 -1.78
C LYS A 74 10.19 2.42 -1.26
N SER A 75 9.29 2.84 -2.16
CA SER A 75 7.94 3.28 -1.81
C SER A 75 7.14 2.18 -1.08
N ARG A 76 7.23 0.93 -1.55
CA ARG A 76 6.61 -0.22 -0.89
C ARG A 76 7.20 -0.50 0.47
N ASP A 77 8.53 -0.43 0.60
CA ASP A 77 9.24 -0.64 1.87
C ASP A 77 8.90 0.47 2.88
N ASP A 78 8.87 1.72 2.45
CA ASP A 78 8.49 2.87 3.29
C ASP A 78 7.05 2.71 3.81
N ARG A 79 6.14 2.20 2.98
CA ARG A 79 4.75 1.92 3.38
C ARG A 79 4.63 0.77 4.37
N LEU A 80 5.42 -0.29 4.23
CA LEU A 80 5.42 -1.43 5.15
C LEU A 80 6.05 -1.08 6.50
N THR A 81 7.06 -0.22 6.50
CA THR A 81 7.82 0.16 7.70
C THR A 81 7.23 1.37 8.44
N GLY A 82 6.20 2.02 7.88
CA GLY A 82 5.62 3.23 8.47
C GLY A 82 6.56 4.44 8.36
N ALA A 83 7.40 4.47 7.33
CA ALA A 83 8.36 5.54 7.05
C ALA A 83 7.82 6.54 6.02
N THR A 84 6.54 6.45 5.64
CA THR A 84 5.96 7.40 4.69
C THR A 84 5.92 8.81 5.29
N LYS A 85 5.82 9.82 4.43
CA LYS A 85 5.66 11.21 4.88
C LYS A 85 4.42 11.39 5.75
N ALA A 86 3.34 10.67 5.45
CA ALA A 86 2.11 10.67 6.25
C ALA A 86 2.37 10.10 7.65
N ASP A 87 2.99 8.92 7.73
CA ASP A 87 3.32 8.28 9.03
C ASP A 87 4.26 9.15 9.88
N LYS A 88 5.18 9.88 9.23
CA LYS A 88 6.03 10.85 9.93
C LYS A 88 5.21 12.01 10.49
N GLN A 89 4.27 12.55 9.72
CA GLN A 89 3.42 13.64 10.16
C GLN A 89 2.51 13.22 11.31
N ASP A 90 1.93 12.03 11.23
CA ASP A 90 1.07 11.49 12.29
C ASP A 90 1.84 11.30 13.60
N ARG A 91 3.09 10.83 13.53
CA ARG A 91 3.97 10.76 14.70
C ARG A 91 4.25 12.12 15.31
N LEU A 92 4.55 13.14 14.49
CA LEU A 92 4.78 14.50 14.98
C LEU A 92 3.52 15.08 15.63
N ASN A 93 2.36 14.89 15.01
CA ASN A 93 1.08 15.33 15.56
C ASN A 93 0.78 14.66 16.91
N ALA A 94 1.05 13.35 17.03
CA ALA A 94 0.87 12.62 18.28
C ALA A 94 1.80 13.13 19.39
N LEU A 95 3.08 13.41 19.07
CA LEU A 95 4.04 13.98 20.02
C LEU A 95 3.64 15.38 20.50
N ASN A 96 3.22 16.25 19.59
CA ASN A 96 2.80 17.61 19.92
C ASN A 96 1.58 17.59 20.86
N ARG A 97 0.58 16.74 20.57
CA ARG A 97 -0.59 16.57 21.45
C ARG A 97 -0.21 16.08 22.83
N ALA A 98 0.71 15.10 22.91
CA ALA A 98 1.18 14.59 24.20
C ALA A 98 1.96 15.66 25.00
N TYR A 99 2.75 16.48 24.31
CA TYR A 99 3.47 17.60 24.92
C TYR A 99 2.52 18.67 25.48
N GLU A 100 1.49 19.05 24.73
CA GLU A 100 0.46 20.00 25.17
C GLU A 100 -0.29 19.50 26.41
N GLN A 101 -0.63 18.20 26.45
CA GLN A 101 -1.30 17.58 27.60
C GLN A 101 -0.46 17.54 28.89
N GLN A 102 0.89 17.50 28.78
CA GLN A 102 1.77 17.54 29.95
C GLN A 102 2.04 18.96 30.47
N ARG A 103 1.79 19.98 29.63
CA ARG A 103 2.08 21.37 29.94
C ARG A 103 0.87 22.12 30.52
N GLY A 104 -0.34 21.61 30.31
CA GLY A 104 -1.56 22.04 31.00
C GLY A 104 -1.75 21.31 32.32
#